data_AF-A0A369KCH7-F1
#
_entry.id   AF-A0A369KCH7-F1
#
_cell.length_a   1.000
_cell.length_b   1.000
_cell.length_c   1.000
_cell.angle_alpha   90.00
_cell.angle_beta   90.00
_cell.angle_gamma   90.00
#
_symmetry.space_group_name_H-M   'P 1'
#
loop_
_entity.id
_entity.type
_entity.pdbx_description
1 polymer ?
#
loop_
_entity_poly.entity_id
_entity_poly.type
_entity_poly.pdbx_seq_one_letter_code
_entity_poly.pdbx_strand_id
1 'polypeptide(L)'
;MHASTSAKNQEARLSALQTEIDTLQLALGEHEDPEKIVKNHIKLLHQYNEAKDATQILIGRLATLKETTVRQIHDDLGLDGAD
;
A
#
# COMPACT_ATOMS: atom_id res chain seq x y z
N MET A 1 -21.59 26.73 22.80
CA MET A 1 -21.14 27.56 21.67
C MET A 1 -21.10 26.70 20.42
N HIS A 2 -22.21 26.60 19.69
CA HIS A 2 -22.26 25.89 18.40
C HIS A 2 -22.46 26.94 17.31
N ALA A 3 -21.41 27.17 16.52
CA ALA A 3 -21.45 28.10 15.41
C ALA A 3 -22.48 27.62 14.38
N SER A 4 -23.60 28.33 14.25
CA SER A 4 -24.47 28.19 13.09
C SER A 4 -23.75 28.82 11.91
N THR A 5 -22.92 28.03 11.21
CA THR A 5 -22.57 28.37 9.84
C THR A 5 -23.88 28.51 9.08
N SER A 6 -24.23 29.72 8.66
CA SER A 6 -25.43 30.04 7.87
C SER A 6 -25.65 28.97 6.79
N ALA A 7 -26.89 28.55 6.56
CA ALA A 7 -27.24 27.51 5.58
C ALA A 7 -26.55 27.71 4.21
N LYS A 8 -26.35 28.98 3.84
CA LYS A 8 -25.64 29.40 2.63
C LYS A 8 -24.15 28.98 2.59
N ASN A 9 -23.47 29.02 3.74
CA ASN A 9 -22.08 28.55 3.87
C ASN A 9 -22.00 27.02 3.88
N GLN A 10 -23.04 26.34 4.36
CA GLN A 10 -23.12 24.87 4.30
C GLN A 10 -23.34 24.40 2.85
N GLU A 11 -24.24 25.03 2.10
CA GLU A 11 -24.44 24.76 0.67
C GLU A 11 -23.17 24.98 -0.15
N ALA A 12 -22.48 26.11 0.06
CA ALA A 12 -21.23 26.40 -0.64
C ALA A 12 -20.15 25.33 -0.36
N ARG A 13 -20.07 24.84 0.88
CA ARG A 13 -19.12 23.79 1.27
C ARG A 13 -19.50 22.43 0.69
N LEU A 14 -20.78 22.08 0.64
CA LEU A 14 -21.27 20.86 0.00
C LEU A 14 -20.95 20.84 -1.50
N SER A 15 -21.17 21.96 -2.19
CA SER A 15 -20.86 22.09 -3.62
C SER A 15 -19.35 21.99 -3.89
N ALA A 16 -18.53 22.61 -3.05
CA ALA A 16 -17.07 22.49 -3.16
C ALA A 16 -16.60 21.04 -2.97
N LEU A 17 -17.13 20.35 -1.94
CA LEU A 17 -16.82 18.94 -1.67
C LEU A 17 -17.27 18.03 -2.82
N GLN A 18 -18.44 18.27 -3.40
CA GLN A 18 -18.91 17.48 -4.54
C GLN A 18 -17.98 17.63 -5.75
N THR A 19 -17.53 18.86 -6.04
CA THR A 19 -16.59 19.12 -7.14
C THR A 19 -15.27 18.39 -6.95
N GLU A 20 -14.79 18.34 -5.70
CA GLU A 20 -13.57 17.62 -5.34
C GLU A 20 -13.75 16.10 -5.50
N ILE A 21 -14.89 15.55 -5.06
CA ILE A 21 -15.24 14.13 -5.29
C ILE A 21 -15.25 13.81 -6.78
N ASP A 22 -15.91 14.63 -7.60
CA ASP A 22 -16.02 14.40 -9.04
C ASP A 22 -14.63 14.43 -9.71
N THR A 23 -13.76 15.35 -9.27
CA THR A 23 -12.37 15.46 -9.76
C THR A 23 -11.55 14.22 -9.39
N LEU A 24 -11.70 13.73 -8.15
CA LEU A 24 -11.00 12.54 -7.66
C LEU A 24 -11.51 11.27 -8.35
N GLN A 25 -12.81 11.16 -8.60
CA GLN A 25 -13.40 10.04 -9.34
C GLN A 25 -12.90 10.01 -10.80
N LEU A 26 -12.82 11.17 -11.46
CA LEU A 26 -12.27 11.27 -12.82
C LEU A 26 -10.81 10.83 -12.88
N ALA A 27 -10.01 11.21 -11.87
CA ALA A 27 -8.60 10.83 -11.78
C ALA A 27 -8.39 9.33 -11.50
N LEU A 28 -9.33 8.68 -10.80
CA LEU A 28 -9.32 7.24 -10.56
C LEU A 28 -9.68 6.43 -11.82
N GLY A 29 -10.50 6.98 -12.71
CA GLY A 29 -10.99 6.32 -13.91
C GLY A 29 -12.46 5.95 -13.80
N GLU A 30 -13.18 6.05 -14.92
CA GLU A 30 -14.61 5.72 -14.97
C GLU A 30 -14.83 4.25 -14.58
N HIS A 31 -15.70 4.03 -13.59
CA HIS A 31 -16.08 2.71 -13.04
C HIS A 31 -15.06 2.00 -12.15
N GLU A 32 -14.00 2.68 -11.70
CA GLU A 32 -13.10 2.14 -10.69
C GLU A 32 -13.63 2.34 -9.26
N ASP A 33 -13.66 1.26 -8.49
CA ASP A 33 -14.03 1.29 -7.07
C ASP A 33 -12.76 1.50 -6.22
N PRO A 34 -12.57 2.70 -5.63
CA PRO A 34 -11.38 3.02 -4.86
C PRO A 34 -11.19 2.08 -3.67
N GLU A 35 -12.27 1.64 -3.01
CA GLU A 35 -12.16 0.72 -1.88
C GLU A 35 -11.63 -0.64 -2.34
N LYS A 36 -12.10 -1.13 -3.49
CA LYS A 36 -11.64 -2.40 -4.07
C LYS A 36 -10.17 -2.32 -4.47
N ILE A 37 -9.71 -1.21 -5.03
CA ILE A 37 -8.32 -1.01 -5.43
C ILE A 37 -7.40 -1.02 -4.21
N VAL A 38 -7.72 -0.20 -3.20
CA VAL A 38 -6.96 -0.14 -1.96
C VAL A 38 -6.94 -1.51 -1.27
N LYS A 39 -8.07 -2.19 -1.20
CA LYS A 39 -8.16 -3.53 -0.62
C LYS A 39 -7.31 -4.56 -1.37
N ASN A 40 -7.31 -4.53 -2.69
CA ASN A 40 -6.45 -5.40 -3.50
C ASN A 40 -4.97 -5.09 -3.28
N HIS A 41 -4.61 -3.80 -3.23
CA HIS A 41 -3.23 -3.40 -2.97
C HIS A 41 -2.74 -3.87 -1.59
N ILE A 42 -3.55 -3.66 -0.54
CA ILE A 42 -3.26 -4.14 0.82
C ILE A 42 -3.06 -5.67 0.83
N LYS A 43 -3.93 -6.41 0.14
CA LYS A 43 -3.82 -7.87 0.05
C LYS A 43 -2.52 -8.30 -0.62
N LEU A 44 -2.17 -7.69 -1.76
CA LEU A 44 -0.93 -8.00 -2.46
C LEU A 44 0.31 -7.67 -1.63
N LEU A 45 0.28 -6.55 -0.89
CA LEU A 45 1.37 -6.15 -0.02
C LEU A 45 1.58 -7.16 1.13
N HIS A 46 0.49 -7.62 1.76
CA HIS A 46 0.59 -8.67 2.78
C HIS A 46 1.13 -9.98 2.22
N GLN A 47 0.66 -10.40 1.05
CA GLN A 47 1.15 -11.62 0.39
C GLN A 47 2.65 -11.53 0.05
N TYR A 48 3.08 -10.37 -0.46
CA TYR A 48 4.50 -10.12 -0.72
C TYR A 48 5.32 -10.21 0.56
N ASN A 49 4.89 -9.53 1.63
CA ASN A 49 5.61 -9.54 2.90
C ASN A 49 5.69 -10.94 3.51
N GLU A 50 4.59 -11.70 3.52
CA GLU A 50 4.59 -13.08 4.02
C GLU A 50 5.55 -13.98 3.23
N ALA A 51 5.54 -13.88 1.90
CA ALA A 51 6.46 -14.64 1.05
C ALA A 51 7.92 -14.23 1.27
N LYS A 52 8.18 -12.93 1.41
CA LYS A 52 9.51 -12.38 1.70
C LYS A 52 10.03 -12.87 3.05
N ASP A 53 9.21 -12.79 4.09
CA ASP A 53 9.57 -13.20 5.46
C ASP A 53 9.85 -14.71 5.52
N ALA A 54 8.99 -15.53 4.92
CA ALA A 54 9.20 -16.97 4.81
C ALA A 54 10.51 -17.28 4.08
N THR A 55 10.79 -16.59 2.97
CA THR A 55 12.04 -16.72 2.21
C THR A 55 13.24 -16.35 3.06
N GLN A 56 13.18 -15.25 3.80
CA GLN A 56 14.27 -14.77 4.64
C GLN A 56 14.59 -15.74 5.80
N ILE A 57 13.57 -16.38 6.37
CA ILE A 57 13.75 -17.46 7.36
C ILE A 57 14.51 -18.64 6.74
N LEU A 58 14.15 -19.06 5.54
CA LEU A 58 14.81 -20.15 4.84
C LEU A 58 16.27 -19.81 4.48
N ILE A 59 16.52 -18.58 4.02
CA ILE A 59 17.87 -18.07 3.76
C ILE A 59 18.70 -18.09 5.04
N GLY A 60 18.14 -17.63 6.17
CA GLY A 60 18.82 -17.68 7.47
C GLY A 60 19.22 -19.10 7.86
N ARG A 61 18.32 -20.08 7.69
CA ARG A 61 18.63 -21.49 7.95
C ARG A 61 19.69 -22.03 7.00
N LEU A 62 19.62 -21.67 5.72
CA LEU A 62 20.59 -22.08 4.71
C LEU A 62 21.99 -21.54 5.01
N ALA A 63 22.08 -20.28 5.43
CA ALA A 63 23.32 -19.65 5.85
C ALA A 63 23.96 -20.42 7.03
N THR A 64 23.16 -20.76 8.05
CA THR A 64 23.62 -21.57 9.19
C THR A 64 24.12 -22.95 8.74
N LEU A 65 23.39 -23.64 7.86
CA LEU A 65 23.78 -24.97 7.36
C LEU A 65 25.08 -24.94 6.53
N LYS A 66 25.32 -23.83 5.82
CA LYS A 66 26.52 -23.63 5.00
C LYS A 66 27.67 -22.96 5.76
N GLU A 67 27.50 -22.69 7.06
CA GLU A 67 28.46 -21.94 7.89
C GLU A 67 28.90 -20.62 7.23
N THR A 68 27.97 -19.96 6.55
CA THR A 68 28.21 -18.69 5.85
C THR A 68 27.24 -17.62 6.32
N THR A 69 27.40 -16.40 5.81
CA THR A 69 26.52 -15.27 6.17
C THR A 69 25.29 -15.23 5.28
N VAL A 70 24.20 -14.67 5.80
CA VAL A 70 22.97 -14.38 5.02
C VAL A 70 23.28 -13.54 3.79
N ARG A 71 24.20 -12.57 3.92
CA ARG A 71 24.66 -11.72 2.82
C ARG A 71 25.29 -12.54 1.70
N GLN A 72 26.19 -13.46 2.03
CA GLN A 72 26.81 -14.33 1.02
C GLN A 72 25.76 -15.21 0.31
N ILE A 73 24.73 -15.67 1.03
CA ILE A 73 23.62 -16.40 0.39
C ILE A 73 22.79 -15.49 -0.53
N HIS A 74 22.59 -14.22 -0.18
CA HIS A 74 21.96 -13.23 -1.07
C HIS A 74 22.79 -13.04 -2.35
N ASP A 75 24.11 -12.83 -2.19
CA ASP A 75 25.08 -12.70 -3.30
C ASP A 75 25.06 -13.95 -4.20
N ASP A 76 25.10 -15.14 -3.60
CA ASP A 76 25.06 -16.43 -4.31
C ASP A 76 23.75 -16.64 -5.10
N LEU A 77 22.64 -16.07 -4.62
CA LEU A 77 21.32 -16.17 -5.24
C LEU A 77 20.99 -14.98 -6.17
N GLY A 78 21.88 -13.99 -6.28
CA GLY A 78 21.65 -12.77 -7.06
C GLY A 78 20.51 -11.91 -6.50
N LEU A 79 20.36 -11.87 -5.18
CA LEU A 79 19.34 -11.07 -4.48
C LEU A 79 19.84 -9.65 -4.12
N ASP A 80 20.98 -9.27 -4.66
CA ASP A 80 21.73 -8.07 -4.31
C ASP A 80 20.98 -6.84 -4.83
N GLY A 81 20.19 -6.22 -3.95
CA GLY A 81 19.33 -5.08 -4.29
C GLY A 81 17.83 -5.33 -4.09
N ALA A 82 17.42 -6.51 -3.63
CA ALA A 82 16.07 -6.75 -3.16
C ALA A 82 15.91 -6.24 -1.72
N ASP A 83 15.61 -4.94 -1.58
CA ASP A 83 15.27 -4.31 -0.29
C ASP A 83 13.95 -4.80 0.32
#